data_AF-A0A087UV12-F1
#
_entry.id   AF-A0A087UV12-F1
#
_cell.length_a   1.000
_cell.length_b   1.000
_cell.length_c   1.000
_cell.angle_alpha   90.00
_cell.angle_beta   90.00
_cell.angle_gamma   90.00
#
_symmetry.space_group_name_H-M   'P 1'
#
loop_
_entity.id
_entity.type
_entity.pdbx_description
1 polymer ?
#
loop_
_entity_poly.entity_id
_entity_poly.type
_entity_poly.pdbx_seq_one_letter_code
_entity_poly.pdbx_strand_id
1 'polypeptide(L)'
;MDFRISLDYIVENPDYTKKLANALNTSNVSVKKQVFELLGALCVYNAEGYQRALETLEHYKASINGRYRFKVVVEELHNSTDLEYLTAVVAFVNCTIISAKSLKDRIRIRNEYIG
;
A
#
# COMPACT_ATOMS: atom_id res chain seq x y z
N MET A 1 -4.75 -20.90 -10.17
CA MET A 1 -5.37 -19.63 -10.61
C MET A 1 -4.23 -18.63 -10.69
N ASP A 2 -3.89 -18.16 -11.88
CA ASP A 2 -2.62 -17.46 -12.13
C ASP A 2 -2.62 -16.08 -11.45
N PHE A 3 -1.64 -15.82 -10.58
CA PHE A 3 -1.60 -14.62 -9.73
C PHE A 3 -1.62 -13.32 -10.56
N ARG A 4 -1.10 -13.38 -11.79
CA ARG A 4 -1.09 -12.26 -12.75
C ARG A 4 -2.50 -11.86 -13.19
N ILE A 5 -3.35 -12.83 -13.53
CA ILE A 5 -4.75 -12.60 -13.92
C ILE A 5 -5.54 -11.93 -12.80
N SER A 6 -5.23 -12.27 -11.54
CA SER A 6 -5.85 -11.62 -10.38
C SER A 6 -5.42 -10.17 -10.19
N LEU A 7 -4.18 -9.82 -10.55
CA LEU A 7 -3.68 -8.44 -10.47
C LEU A 7 -4.21 -7.59 -11.61
N ASP A 8 -4.29 -8.13 -12.82
CA ASP A 8 -4.91 -7.44 -13.97
C ASP A 8 -6.34 -7.02 -13.63
N TYR A 9 -7.13 -7.93 -13.06
CA TYR A 9 -8.49 -7.63 -12.63
C TYR A 9 -8.56 -6.49 -11.60
N ILE A 10 -7.63 -6.40 -10.66
CA ILE A 10 -7.62 -5.31 -9.67
C ILE A 10 -7.25 -3.98 -10.33
N VAL A 11 -6.31 -4.00 -11.27
CA VAL A 11 -5.88 -2.81 -12.01
C VAL A 11 -7.02 -2.25 -12.86
N GLU A 12 -7.75 -3.13 -13.54
CA GLU A 12 -8.88 -2.81 -14.41
C GLU A 12 -10.14 -2.35 -13.66
N ASN A 13 -10.26 -2.62 -12.35
CA ASN A 13 -11.44 -2.30 -11.55
C ASN A 13 -11.14 -1.25 -10.46
N PRO A 14 -11.29 0.06 -10.73
CA PRO A 14 -10.98 1.14 -9.79
C PRO A 14 -11.66 1.01 -8.42
N ASP A 15 -12.86 0.44 -8.36
CA ASP A 15 -13.63 0.29 -7.13
C ASP A 15 -12.95 -0.63 -6.10
N TYR A 16 -11.99 -1.46 -6.51
CA TYR A 16 -11.20 -2.26 -5.59
C TYR A 16 -10.32 -1.42 -4.67
N THR A 17 -9.89 -0.22 -5.10
CA THR A 17 -9.11 0.69 -4.24
C THR A 17 -9.87 1.06 -2.96
N LYS A 18 -11.18 1.32 -3.07
CA LYS A 18 -12.04 1.60 -1.90
C LYS A 18 -12.22 0.36 -1.01
N LYS A 19 -12.38 -0.82 -1.61
CA LYS A 19 -12.50 -2.08 -0.85
C LYS A 19 -11.22 -2.38 -0.05
N LEU A 20 -10.05 -2.21 -0.67
CA LEU A 20 -8.76 -2.38 -0.01
C LEU A 20 -8.52 -1.34 1.07
N ALA A 21 -8.90 -0.07 0.82
CA ALA A 21 -8.85 0.99 1.83
C ALA A 21 -9.74 0.63 3.04
N ASN A 22 -10.97 0.17 2.82
CA ASN A 22 -11.83 -0.27 3.90
C ASN A 22 -11.25 -1.49 4.66
N ALA A 23 -10.63 -2.43 3.94
CA ALA A 23 -9.98 -3.58 4.55
C ALA A 23 -8.78 -3.18 5.44
N LEU A 24 -8.03 -2.12 5.11
CA LEU A 24 -6.98 -1.57 5.97
C LEU A 24 -7.52 -1.02 7.30
N ASN A 25 -8.79 -0.63 7.36
CA ASN A 25 -9.40 -0.05 8.57
C ASN A 25 -9.86 -1.11 9.61
N THR A 26 -9.65 -2.40 9.34
CA THR A 26 -9.95 -3.46 10.31
C THR A 26 -8.97 -3.47 11.48
N SER A 27 -9.32 -4.10 12.60
CA SER A 27 -8.38 -4.39 13.69
C SER A 27 -7.61 -5.72 13.49
N ASN A 28 -8.00 -6.51 12.49
CA ASN A 28 -7.38 -7.81 12.21
C ASN A 28 -6.03 -7.66 11.48
N VAL A 29 -4.93 -7.93 12.19
CA VAL A 29 -3.56 -7.85 11.68
C VAL A 29 -3.33 -8.76 10.46
N SER A 30 -3.92 -9.96 10.43
CA SER A 30 -3.77 -10.89 9.30
C SER A 30 -4.39 -10.33 8.01
N VAL A 31 -5.55 -9.66 8.12
CA VAL A 31 -6.18 -9.00 6.98
C VAL A 31 -5.32 -7.82 6.51
N LYS A 32 -4.81 -6.99 7.43
CA LYS A 32 -3.89 -5.89 7.06
C LYS A 32 -2.64 -6.41 6.37
N LYS A 33 -2.05 -7.50 6.86
CA LYS A 33 -0.87 -8.15 6.27
C LYS A 33 -1.11 -8.48 4.80
N GLN A 34 -2.20 -9.20 4.52
CA GLN A 34 -2.58 -9.57 3.16
C GLN A 34 -2.82 -8.36 2.26
N VAL A 35 -3.41 -7.29 2.80
CA VAL A 35 -3.61 -6.05 2.04
C VAL A 35 -2.27 -5.39 1.71
N PHE A 36 -1.33 -5.31 2.66
CA PHE A 36 0.01 -4.76 2.37
C PHE A 36 0.80 -5.60 1.37
N GLU A 37 0.74 -6.92 1.46
CA GLU A 37 1.38 -7.83 0.49
C GLU A 37 0.81 -7.62 -0.91
N LEU A 38 -0.53 -7.50 -1.03
CA LEU A 38 -1.20 -7.23 -2.29
C LEU A 38 -0.85 -5.85 -2.87
N LEU A 39 -0.85 -4.81 -2.05
CA LEU A 39 -0.44 -3.46 -2.48
C LEU A 39 1.03 -3.44 -2.91
N GLY A 40 1.90 -4.18 -2.22
CA GLY A 40 3.30 -4.35 -2.60
C GLY A 40 3.46 -5.05 -3.95
N ALA A 41 2.68 -6.11 -4.19
CA ALA A 41 2.64 -6.81 -5.48
C ALA A 41 2.16 -5.88 -6.61
N LEU A 42 1.13 -5.07 -6.37
CA LEU A 42 0.64 -4.08 -7.33
C LEU A 42 1.71 -3.03 -7.67
N CYS A 43 2.47 -2.55 -6.67
CA CYS A 43 3.56 -1.61 -6.90
C CYS A 43 4.60 -2.14 -7.88
N VAL A 44 5.02 -3.39 -7.74
CA VAL A 44 6.08 -3.99 -8.58
C VAL A 44 5.56 -4.55 -9.90
N TYR A 45 4.24 -4.72 -10.05
CA TYR A 45 3.64 -5.34 -11.23
C TYR A 45 3.77 -4.46 -12.47
N ASN A 46 3.20 -3.25 -12.44
CA ASN A 46 3.27 -2.27 -13.53
C ASN A 46 2.94 -0.86 -13.02
N ALA A 47 3.03 0.13 -13.90
CA ALA A 47 2.77 1.53 -13.55
C ALA A 47 1.34 1.80 -13.07
N GLU A 48 0.35 1.09 -13.60
CA GLU A 48 -1.05 1.24 -13.20
C GLU A 48 -1.31 0.62 -11.83
N GLY A 49 -0.78 -0.57 -11.55
CA GLY A 49 -0.81 -1.20 -10.23
C GLY A 49 -0.15 -0.33 -9.16
N TYR A 50 0.99 0.27 -9.48
CA TYR A 50 1.63 1.27 -8.61
C TYR A 50 0.69 2.44 -8.30
N GLN A 51 0.05 2.99 -9.32
CA GLN A 51 -0.91 4.08 -9.16
C GLN A 51 -2.13 3.65 -8.32
N ARG A 52 -2.66 2.44 -8.52
CA ARG A 52 -3.77 1.87 -7.72
C ARG A 52 -3.41 1.70 -6.25
N ALA A 53 -2.18 1.29 -5.96
CA ALA A 53 -1.71 1.16 -4.58
C ALA A 53 -1.68 2.53 -3.88
N LEU A 54 -1.20 3.57 -4.58
CA LEU A 54 -1.19 4.94 -4.08
C LEU A 54 -2.60 5.53 -3.92
N GLU A 55 -3.51 5.26 -4.86
CA GLU A 55 -4.93 5.66 -4.78
C GLU A 55 -5.62 5.01 -3.59
N THR A 56 -5.33 3.73 -3.32
CA THR A 56 -5.87 3.02 -2.15
C THR A 56 -5.49 3.71 -0.84
N LEU A 57 -4.22 4.09 -0.69
CA LEU A 57 -3.76 4.82 0.51
C LEU A 57 -4.34 6.23 0.59
N GLU A 58 -4.56 6.89 -0.54
CA GLU A 58 -5.20 8.21 -0.59
C GLU A 58 -6.68 8.12 -0.18
N HIS A 59 -7.40 7.08 -0.62
CA HIS A 59 -8.76 6.78 -0.17
C HIS A 59 -8.83 6.46 1.33
N TYR A 60 -7.88 5.66 1.83
CA TYR A 60 -7.77 5.38 3.25
C TYR A 60 -7.56 6.68 4.06
N LYS A 61 -6.61 7.52 3.63
CA LYS A 61 -6.38 8.83 4.24
C LYS A 61 -7.65 9.65 4.31
N ALA A 62 -8.39 9.74 3.22
CA ALA A 62 -9.64 10.51 3.17
C ALA A 62 -10.71 9.94 4.11
N SER A 63 -10.84 8.61 4.24
CA SER A 63 -11.85 7.99 5.09
C SER A 63 -11.61 8.20 6.58
N ILE A 64 -10.35 8.31 7.00
CA ILE A 64 -9.97 8.58 8.40
C ILE A 64 -9.58 10.05 8.65
N ASN A 65 -9.76 10.93 7.66
CA ASN A 65 -9.36 12.34 7.70
C ASN A 65 -7.88 12.55 8.10
N GLY A 66 -7.00 11.69 7.57
CA GLY A 66 -5.57 11.67 7.87
C GLY A 66 -4.78 12.80 7.20
N ARG A 67 -3.62 13.12 7.76
CA ARG A 67 -2.75 14.23 7.28
C ARG A 67 -2.06 13.93 5.95
N TYR A 68 -1.57 12.71 5.76
CA TYR A 68 -0.88 12.26 4.54
C TYR A 68 -1.11 10.74 4.35
N ARG A 69 -1.01 10.26 3.12
CA ARG A 69 -1.47 8.90 2.75
C ARG A 69 -0.63 7.77 3.33
N PHE A 70 0.65 8.02 3.60
CA PHE A 70 1.55 7.02 4.18
C PHE A 70 1.53 6.96 5.71
N LYS A 71 0.75 7.83 6.38
CA LYS A 71 0.70 7.88 7.86
C LYS A 71 0.32 6.53 8.46
N VAL A 72 -0.63 5.82 7.85
CA VAL A 72 -1.05 4.48 8.26
C VAL A 72 0.13 3.51 8.30
N VAL A 73 1.01 3.55 7.29
CA VAL A 73 2.16 2.64 7.22
C VAL A 73 3.11 2.89 8.39
N VAL A 74 3.36 4.16 8.70
CA VAL A 74 4.22 4.55 9.82
C VAL A 74 3.60 4.16 11.16
N GLU A 75 2.30 4.33 11.33
CA GLU A 75 1.58 3.94 12.53
C GLU A 75 1.59 2.42 12.73
N GLU A 76 1.38 1.64 11.68
CA GLU A 76 1.44 0.17 11.75
C GLU A 76 2.86 -0.33 12.11
N LEU A 77 3.91 0.32 11.58
CA LEU A 77 5.30 0.03 11.95
C LEU A 77 5.63 0.38 13.40
N HIS A 78 5.02 1.44 13.94
CA HIS A 78 5.26 1.88 15.31
C HIS A 78 4.48 1.07 16.35
N ASN A 79 3.25 0.69 16.03
CA ASN A 79 2.30 0.14 17.01
C ASN A 79 2.26 -1.39 17.06
N SER A 80 2.76 -2.09 16.03
CA SER A 80 2.75 -3.56 16.01
C SER A 80 4.03 -4.16 16.59
N THR A 81 3.90 -5.33 17.22
CA THR A 81 5.02 -6.17 17.68
C THR A 81 5.12 -7.49 16.92
N ASP A 82 4.22 -7.73 15.96
CA ASP A 82 4.22 -8.94 15.13
C ASP A 82 5.29 -8.82 14.03
N LEU A 83 6.35 -9.62 14.14
CA LEU A 83 7.50 -9.56 13.23
C LEU A 83 7.15 -9.95 11.79
N GLU A 84 6.24 -10.90 11.58
CA GLU A 84 5.84 -11.28 10.23
C GLU A 84 5.05 -10.16 9.56
N TYR A 85 4.16 -9.52 10.32
CA TYR A 85 3.41 -8.37 9.85
C TYR A 85 4.34 -7.19 9.55
N LEU A 86 5.23 -6.84 10.47
CA LEU A 86 6.21 -5.77 10.27
C LEU A 86 7.10 -6.01 9.04
N THR A 87 7.47 -7.27 8.79
CA THR A 87 8.21 -7.66 7.58
C THR A 87 7.42 -7.33 6.31
N ALA A 88 6.12 -7.66 6.27
CA ALA A 88 5.25 -7.33 5.14
C ALA A 88 5.11 -5.80 4.94
N VAL A 89 4.97 -5.04 6.04
CA VAL A 89 4.85 -3.57 5.97
C VAL A 89 6.15 -2.92 5.49
N VAL A 90 7.32 -3.37 5.96
CA VAL A 90 8.62 -2.88 5.47
C VAL A 90 8.85 -3.28 4.01
N ALA A 91 8.46 -4.51 3.61
CA ALA A 91 8.53 -4.93 2.23
C ALA A 91 7.66 -4.03 1.33
N PHE A 92 6.46 -3.66 1.79
CA PHE A 92 5.61 -2.69 1.09
C PHE A 92 6.29 -1.32 0.92
N VAL A 93 6.93 -0.78 1.96
CA VAL A 93 7.71 0.47 1.87
C VAL A 93 8.80 0.38 0.80
N ASN A 94 9.51 -0.75 0.74
CA ASN A 94 10.52 -0.95 -0.29
C ASN A 94 9.89 -0.99 -1.69
N CYS A 95 8.81 -1.75 -1.87
CA CYS A 95 8.09 -1.84 -3.13
C CYS A 95 7.59 -0.46 -3.62
N THR A 96 7.05 0.39 -2.74
CA THR A 96 6.54 1.71 -3.12
C THR A 96 7.65 2.67 -3.54
N ILE A 97 8.82 2.60 -2.89
CA ILE A 97 9.96 3.46 -3.22
C ILE A 97 10.61 2.99 -4.53
N ILE A 98 10.96 1.71 -4.67
CA ILE A 98 11.71 1.24 -5.85
C ILE A 98 10.91 1.36 -7.16
N SER A 99 9.58 1.24 -7.07
CA SER A 99 8.67 1.27 -8.23
C SER A 99 8.43 2.69 -8.78
N ALA A 100 8.91 3.73 -8.08
CA ALA A 100 8.87 5.09 -8.61
C ALA A 100 9.89 5.26 -9.77
N LYS A 101 9.44 5.95 -10.83
CA LYS A 101 10.10 5.99 -12.16
C LYS A 101 11.49 6.63 -12.15
N SER A 102 11.66 7.74 -11.43
CA SER A 102 12.90 8.51 -11.41
C SER A 102 13.50 8.59 -10.01
N LEU A 103 14.81 8.85 -9.91
CA LEU A 103 15.47 9.10 -8.62
C LEU A 103 14.77 10.21 -7.82
N LYS A 104 14.32 11.27 -8.52
CA LYS A 104 13.58 12.38 -7.92
C LYS A 104 12.26 11.92 -7.30
N ASP A 105 11.52 11.05 -8.00
CA ASP A 105 10.26 10.49 -7.48
C ASP A 105 10.51 9.55 -6.30
N ARG A 106 11.58 8.74 -6.34
CA ARG A 106 11.98 7.88 -5.21
C ARG A 106 12.26 8.70 -3.96
N ILE A 107 13.01 9.79 -4.11
CA ILE A 107 13.29 10.72 -3.00
C ILE A 107 12.00 11.35 -2.49
N ARG A 108 11.11 11.80 -3.40
CA ARG A 108 9.82 12.38 -3.03
C ARG A 108 8.97 11.40 -2.22
N ILE A 109 8.77 10.18 -2.71
CA ILE A 109 7.97 9.14 -2.03
C ILE A 109 8.57 8.80 -0.68
N ARG A 110 9.90 8.63 -0.60
CA ARG A 110 10.59 8.38 0.67
C ARG A 110 10.34 9.51 1.68
N ASN A 111 10.45 10.77 1.25
CA ASN A 111 10.23 11.91 2.13
C ASN A 111 8.76 12.02 2.57
N GLU A 112 7.81 11.56 1.75
CA GLU A 112 6.38 11.57 2.09
C GLU A 112 6.03 10.66 3.28
N TYR A 113 6.84 9.64 3.57
CA TYR A 113 6.70 8.83 4.79
C TYR A 113 7.00 9.61 6.08
N ILE A 114 7.67 10.75 5.99
CA ILE A 114 8.07 11.57 7.16
C ILE A 114 7.01 12.65 7.48
N GLY A 115 6.08 12.91 6.55
CA GLY A 115 5.02 13.91 6.68
C GLY A 115 5.39 15.25 6.05
#